data_AF-A0A2D8PI61-F1
#
_entry.id   AF-A0A2D8PI61-F1
#
_cell.length_a   1.000
_cell.length_b   1.000
_cell.length_c   1.000
_cell.angle_alpha   90.00
_cell.angle_beta   90.00
_cell.angle_gamma   90.00
#
_symmetry.space_group_name_H-M   'P 1'
#
loop_
_entity.id
_entity.type
_entity.pdbx_description
1 polymer ?
#
loop_
_entity_poly.entity_id
_entity_poly.type
_entity_poly.pdbx_seq_one_letter_code
_entity_poly.pdbx_strand_id
1 'polypeptide(L)'
;MNFLGPTGVFDQLDVLELDTDIEDDTLLRLLNAIVSRIQDLKVGVAAIDSFLAISDVSPNRGQLWRFLGTLSTQLVENNCLGLLVGEYSLPRDLDLPELAMADVVIYLEVERLVASDLRTLRIHKMRGSKYVEGRQAFYVNNDGIQFLGGSPEQPEIEPDEEAEPTIWPPNYEPLSVIPIRTSPNSSYE
;
A
#
# COMPACT_ATOMS: atom_id res chain seq x y z
N MET A 1 -3.69 10.79 -22.76
CA MET A 1 -3.86 10.10 -21.46
C MET A 1 -2.47 10.01 -20.85
N ASN A 2 -2.04 11.03 -20.09
CA ASN A 2 -0.79 10.99 -19.35
C ASN A 2 -1.15 10.81 -17.88
N PHE A 3 -1.52 9.58 -17.51
CA PHE A 3 -1.77 9.21 -16.10
C PHE A 3 -0.46 8.77 -15.39
N LEU A 4 0.67 8.85 -16.11
CA LEU A 4 1.99 8.60 -15.59
C LEU A 4 2.65 9.96 -15.43
N GLY A 5 2.99 10.32 -14.20
CA GLY A 5 3.55 11.63 -13.86
C GLY A 5 4.81 12.02 -14.64
N PRO A 6 5.44 13.16 -14.29
CA PRO A 6 6.44 13.87 -15.10
C PRO A 6 7.75 13.10 -15.41
N THR A 7 7.90 11.87 -14.95
CA THR A 7 9.10 11.05 -15.13
C THR A 7 9.01 10.04 -16.29
N GLY A 8 7.86 9.85 -16.94
CA GLY A 8 7.77 8.99 -18.14
C GLY A 8 8.19 7.53 -17.91
N VAL A 9 8.02 7.01 -16.69
CA VAL A 9 8.60 5.72 -16.24
C VAL A 9 7.96 4.49 -16.89
N PHE A 10 6.76 4.61 -17.48
CA PHE A 10 6.14 3.49 -18.18
C PHE A 10 5.83 3.87 -19.63
N ASP A 11 6.36 3.07 -20.55
CA ASP A 11 6.21 3.27 -21.99
C ASP A 11 4.88 2.69 -22.51
N GLN A 12 4.31 1.72 -21.80
CA GLN A 12 3.09 1.01 -22.20
C GLN A 12 2.26 0.63 -20.97
N LEU A 13 0.94 0.76 -21.10
CA LEU A 13 -0.04 0.26 -20.14
C LEU A 13 -0.86 -0.83 -20.81
N ASP A 14 -0.98 -1.97 -20.14
CA ASP A 14 -1.83 -3.07 -20.54
C ASP A 14 -2.77 -3.41 -19.37
N VAL A 15 -4.05 -3.62 -19.68
CA VAL A 15 -5.09 -3.89 -18.71
C VAL A 15 -5.63 -5.29 -18.95
N LEU A 16 -5.75 -6.06 -17.89
CA LEU A 16 -6.33 -7.40 -17.90
C LEU A 16 -7.44 -7.45 -16.84
N GLU A 17 -8.67 -7.57 -17.29
CA GLU A 17 -9.80 -7.83 -16.40
C GLU A 17 -9.88 -9.34 -16.16
N LEU A 18 -9.90 -9.73 -14.88
CA LEU A 18 -9.99 -11.13 -14.47
C LEU A 18 -11.25 -11.29 -13.63
N ASP A 19 -12.08 -12.24 -14.03
CA ASP A 19 -13.24 -12.62 -13.24
C ASP A 19 -12.81 -13.52 -12.08
N THR A 20 -13.38 -13.26 -10.91
CA THR A 20 -13.16 -14.03 -9.68
C THR A 20 -14.35 -14.95 -9.38
N ASP A 21 -15.09 -15.37 -10.41
CA ASP A 21 -16.16 -16.36 -10.29
C ASP A 21 -15.76 -17.58 -9.46
N ILE A 22 -16.64 -17.99 -8.55
CA ILE A 22 -16.33 -18.95 -7.48
C ILE A 22 -16.36 -20.38 -8.03
N GLU A 23 -15.23 -20.83 -8.58
CA GLU A 23 -14.95 -22.24 -8.81
C GLU A 23 -13.76 -22.72 -7.96
N ASP A 24 -13.64 -24.03 -7.74
CA ASP A 24 -12.62 -24.61 -6.86
C ASP A 24 -11.17 -24.30 -7.30
N ASP A 25 -10.93 -24.07 -8.60
CA ASP A 25 -9.61 -23.81 -9.18
C ASP A 25 -9.32 -22.32 -9.48
N THR A 26 -10.17 -21.41 -8.99
CA THR A 26 -10.14 -19.98 -9.37
C THR A 26 -8.80 -19.32 -9.08
N LEU A 27 -8.20 -19.54 -7.90
CA LEU A 27 -6.90 -18.97 -7.54
C LEU A 27 -5.77 -19.46 -8.47
N LEU A 28 -5.78 -20.73 -8.85
CA LEU A 28 -4.75 -21.28 -9.72
C LEU A 28 -4.85 -20.71 -11.13
N ARG A 29 -6.06 -20.58 -11.66
CA ARG A 29 -6.28 -19.95 -12.97
C ARG A 29 -5.87 -18.48 -12.96
N LEU A 30 -6.23 -17.75 -11.91
CA LEU A 30 -5.86 -16.36 -11.73
C LEU A 30 -4.34 -16.19 -11.70
N LEU A 31 -3.65 -17.01 -10.91
CA LEU A 31 -2.19 -17.01 -10.83
C LEU A 31 -1.57 -17.26 -12.20
N ASN A 32 -2.02 -18.30 -12.91
CA ASN A 32 -1.51 -18.63 -14.23
C ASN A 32 -1.75 -17.49 -15.23
N ALA A 33 -2.92 -16.85 -15.21
CA ALA A 33 -3.22 -15.72 -16.07
C ALA A 33 -2.30 -14.52 -15.82
N ILE A 34 -2.08 -14.17 -14.55
CA ILE A 34 -1.16 -13.09 -14.15
C ILE A 34 0.27 -13.42 -14.60
N VAL A 35 0.75 -14.63 -14.31
CA VAL A 35 2.11 -15.06 -14.62
C VAL A 35 2.35 -15.13 -16.12
N SER A 36 1.44 -15.71 -16.89
CA SER A 36 1.53 -15.73 -18.35
C SER A 36 1.58 -14.32 -18.92
N ARG A 37 0.77 -13.39 -18.40
CA ARG A 37 0.80 -11.99 -18.85
C ARG A 37 2.13 -11.31 -18.56
N ILE A 38 2.68 -11.51 -17.36
CA ILE A 38 3.99 -10.97 -16.96
C ILE A 38 5.08 -11.49 -17.91
N GLN A 39 5.06 -12.79 -18.22
CA GLN A 39 6.06 -13.45 -19.07
C GLN A 39 5.94 -13.02 -20.54
N ASP A 40 4.72 -13.03 -21.09
CA ASP A 40 4.46 -12.74 -22.50
C ASP A 40 4.80 -11.28 -22.86
N LEU A 41 4.47 -10.36 -21.96
CA LEU A 41 4.69 -8.92 -22.17
C LEU A 41 6.00 -8.41 -21.55
N LYS A 42 6.69 -9.20 -20.73
CA LYS A 42 7.89 -8.80 -19.98
C LYS A 42 7.68 -7.51 -19.20
N VAL A 43 6.59 -7.45 -18.43
CA VAL A 43 6.21 -6.24 -17.70
C VAL A 43 7.17 -5.96 -16.54
N GLY A 44 7.63 -4.72 -16.42
CA GLY A 44 8.47 -4.29 -15.29
C GLY A 44 7.67 -4.03 -14.01
N VAL A 45 6.38 -3.77 -14.12
CA VAL A 45 5.46 -3.54 -12.99
C VAL A 45 4.12 -4.22 -13.28
N ALA A 46 3.61 -4.95 -12.28
CA ALA A 46 2.28 -5.55 -12.31
C ALA A 46 1.45 -4.99 -11.14
N ALA A 47 0.42 -4.19 -11.45
CA ALA A 47 -0.54 -3.70 -10.47
C ALA A 47 -1.78 -4.60 -10.45
N ILE A 48 -2.13 -5.12 -9.27
CA ILE A 48 -3.28 -5.99 -9.05
C ILE A 48 -4.29 -5.21 -8.21
N ASP A 49 -5.37 -4.78 -8.84
CA ASP A 49 -6.42 -3.95 -8.23
C ASP A 49 -7.82 -4.59 -8.41
N SER A 50 -8.53 -5.02 -7.37
CA SER A 50 -8.09 -5.10 -5.97
C SER A 50 -7.59 -6.50 -5.61
N PHE A 51 -6.51 -6.55 -4.85
CA PHE A 51 -6.04 -7.79 -4.24
C PHE A 51 -6.99 -8.29 -3.15
N LEU A 52 -7.74 -7.40 -2.51
CA LEU A 52 -8.73 -7.78 -1.51
C LEU A 52 -9.78 -8.74 -2.08
N ALA A 53 -10.23 -8.53 -3.33
CA ALA A 53 -11.15 -9.46 -3.99
C ALA A 53 -10.57 -10.87 -4.14
N ILE A 54 -9.26 -10.98 -4.40
CA ILE A 54 -8.55 -12.27 -4.48
C ILE A 54 -8.49 -12.92 -3.09
N SER A 55 -8.20 -12.13 -2.06
CA SER A 55 -8.21 -12.57 -0.67
C SER A 55 -9.58 -13.10 -0.24
N ASP A 56 -10.67 -12.44 -0.66
CA ASP A 56 -12.05 -12.79 -0.30
C ASP A 56 -12.54 -14.10 -0.96
N VAL A 57 -12.12 -14.37 -2.21
CA VAL A 57 -12.46 -15.64 -2.90
C VAL A 57 -11.52 -16.79 -2.54
N SER A 58 -10.46 -16.52 -1.78
CA SER A 58 -9.53 -17.56 -1.36
C SER A 58 -10.20 -18.54 -0.38
N PRO A 59 -10.14 -19.87 -0.63
CA PRO A 59 -10.81 -20.85 0.22
C PRO A 59 -10.34 -20.84 1.69
N ASN A 60 -9.09 -20.46 1.92
CA ASN A 60 -8.53 -20.25 3.26
C ASN A 60 -7.19 -19.50 3.21
N ARG A 61 -6.75 -19.01 4.38
CA ARG A 61 -5.45 -18.34 4.55
C ARG A 61 -4.28 -19.15 4.01
N GLY A 62 -4.27 -20.47 4.17
CA GLY A 62 -3.18 -21.34 3.71
C GLY A 62 -3.09 -21.44 2.19
N GLN A 63 -4.20 -21.37 1.47
CA GLN A 63 -4.19 -21.28 0.01
C GLN A 63 -3.73 -19.90 -0.47
N LEU A 64 -4.18 -18.83 0.19
CA LEU A 64 -3.71 -17.47 -0.11
C LEU A 64 -2.20 -17.33 0.07
N TRP A 65 -1.64 -17.89 1.15
CA TRP A 65 -0.18 -17.91 1.38
C TRP A 65 0.59 -18.64 0.26
N ARG A 66 0.06 -19.76 -0.25
CA ARG A 66 0.69 -20.47 -1.37
C ARG A 66 0.62 -19.66 -2.66
N PHE A 67 -0.55 -19.09 -2.96
CA PHE A 67 -0.76 -18.21 -4.10
C PHE A 67 0.24 -17.04 -4.08
N LEU A 68 0.30 -16.33 -2.96
CA LEU A 68 1.21 -15.20 -2.73
C LEU A 68 2.68 -15.63 -2.85
N GLY A 69 3.06 -16.76 -2.24
CA GLY A 69 4.42 -17.28 -2.33
C GLY A 69 4.83 -17.57 -3.78
N THR A 70 3.98 -18.24 -4.55
CA THR A 70 4.26 -18.50 -5.97
C THR A 70 4.27 -17.21 -6.80
N LEU A 71 3.33 -16.29 -6.57
CA LEU A 71 3.31 -14.98 -7.23
C LEU A 71 4.61 -14.21 -6.97
N SER A 72 5.07 -14.17 -5.72
CA SER A 72 6.32 -13.52 -5.33
C SER A 72 7.53 -14.11 -6.04
N THR A 73 7.62 -15.44 -6.12
CA THR A 73 8.69 -16.11 -6.88
C THR A 73 8.67 -15.70 -8.34
N GLN A 74 7.49 -15.70 -8.97
CA GLN A 74 7.35 -15.34 -10.38
C GLN A 74 7.68 -13.87 -10.64
N LEU A 75 7.30 -12.95 -9.75
CA LEU A 75 7.67 -11.54 -9.85
C LEU A 75 9.20 -11.35 -9.82
N VAL A 76 9.89 -12.01 -8.87
CA VAL A 76 11.35 -11.94 -8.76
C VAL A 76 12.04 -12.56 -9.99
N GLU A 77 11.62 -13.75 -10.42
CA GLU A 77 12.19 -14.45 -11.59
C GLU A 77 12.06 -13.63 -12.89
N ASN A 78 11.02 -12.81 -13.00
CA ASN A 78 10.76 -11.98 -14.18
C ASN A 78 11.20 -10.52 -14.00
N ASN A 79 11.91 -10.18 -12.92
CA ASN A 79 12.35 -8.83 -12.60
C ASN A 79 11.20 -7.80 -12.66
N CYS A 80 10.06 -8.18 -12.09
CA CYS A 80 8.80 -7.45 -12.10
C CYS A 80 8.43 -6.98 -10.68
N LEU A 81 8.09 -5.69 -10.54
CA LEU A 81 7.57 -5.14 -9.28
C LEU A 81 6.07 -5.39 -9.17
N GLY A 82 5.64 -6.09 -8.12
CA GLY A 82 4.22 -6.26 -7.80
C GLY A 82 3.67 -5.12 -6.93
N LEU A 83 2.54 -4.54 -7.34
CA LEU A 83 1.75 -3.60 -6.54
C LEU A 83 0.40 -4.23 -6.22
N LEU A 84 0.14 -4.49 -4.94
CA LEU A 84 -1.13 -5.05 -4.47
C LEU A 84 -1.99 -3.90 -3.95
N VAL A 85 -3.11 -3.63 -4.61
CA VAL A 85 -4.01 -2.51 -4.26
C VAL A 85 -5.23 -3.08 -3.56
N GLY A 86 -5.70 -2.43 -2.49
CA GLY A 86 -6.89 -2.88 -1.78
C GLY A 86 -7.33 -1.90 -0.72
N GLU A 87 -8.54 -2.14 -0.21
CA GLU A 87 -9.11 -1.38 0.89
C GLU A 87 -8.80 -2.07 2.21
N TYR A 88 -8.13 -1.36 3.12
CA TYR A 88 -7.69 -1.92 4.39
C TYR A 88 -7.99 -0.95 5.53
N SER A 89 -8.24 -1.49 6.71
CA SER A 89 -8.39 -0.75 7.97
C SER A 89 -7.17 -1.01 8.84
N LEU A 90 -6.12 -0.20 8.70
CA LEU A 90 -4.91 -0.32 9.53
C LEU A 90 -5.09 0.37 10.90
N PRO A 91 -4.50 -0.17 11.99
CA PRO A 91 -3.58 -1.31 12.05
C PRO A 91 -4.25 -2.69 12.09
N ARG A 92 -5.59 -2.77 12.15
CA ARG A 92 -6.31 -4.03 12.36
C ARG A 92 -5.94 -5.10 11.33
N ASP A 93 -5.76 -4.71 10.07
CA ASP A 93 -5.58 -5.68 8.97
C ASP A 93 -4.12 -6.05 8.68
N LEU A 94 -3.15 -5.58 9.48
CA LEU A 94 -1.72 -5.78 9.21
C LEU A 94 -1.26 -7.25 9.23
N ASP A 95 -2.05 -8.14 9.80
CA ASP A 95 -1.80 -9.59 9.87
C ASP A 95 -2.44 -10.37 8.71
N LEU A 96 -3.10 -9.68 7.77
CA LEU A 96 -3.55 -10.27 6.53
C LEU A 96 -2.34 -10.79 5.73
N PRO A 97 -2.44 -11.96 5.06
CA PRO A 97 -1.31 -12.59 4.40
C PRO A 97 -0.57 -11.69 3.42
N GLU A 98 -1.29 -10.90 2.63
CA GLU A 98 -0.74 -9.98 1.64
C GLU A 98 0.07 -8.85 2.27
N LEU A 99 -0.38 -8.28 3.39
CA LEU A 99 0.33 -7.21 4.11
C LEU A 99 1.50 -7.78 4.94
N ALA A 100 1.32 -8.97 5.49
CA ALA A 100 2.38 -9.69 6.20
C ALA A 100 3.53 -10.11 5.27
N MET A 101 3.21 -10.50 4.02
CA MET A 101 4.22 -10.89 3.04
C MET A 101 4.89 -9.70 2.36
N ALA A 102 4.16 -8.61 2.09
CA ALA A 102 4.68 -7.44 1.37
C ALA A 102 5.95 -6.86 2.01
N ASP A 103 6.91 -6.47 1.19
CA ASP A 103 8.13 -5.80 1.66
C ASP A 103 7.89 -4.35 2.06
N VAL A 104 6.94 -3.69 1.40
CA VAL A 104 6.52 -2.33 1.69
C VAL A 104 5.00 -2.27 1.81
N VAL A 105 4.50 -1.60 2.85
CA VAL A 105 3.08 -1.29 3.02
C VAL A 105 2.93 0.23 3.04
N ILE A 106 2.40 0.77 1.94
CA ILE A 106 2.05 2.18 1.79
C ILE A 106 0.54 2.31 2.03
N TYR A 107 0.16 3.22 2.91
CA TYR A 107 -1.23 3.45 3.28
C TYR A 107 -1.64 4.86 2.91
N LEU A 108 -2.73 4.97 2.15
CA LEU A 108 -3.37 6.23 1.78
C LEU A 108 -4.63 6.39 2.60
N GLU A 109 -4.81 7.53 3.24
CA GLU A 109 -5.97 7.80 4.08
C GLU A 109 -6.56 9.18 3.75
N VAL A 110 -7.86 9.34 4.02
CA VAL A 110 -8.58 10.61 3.92
C VAL A 110 -9.08 10.97 5.31
N GLU A 111 -8.52 12.04 5.88
CA GLU A 111 -8.99 12.62 7.12
C GLU A 111 -10.03 13.69 6.81
N ARG A 112 -11.26 13.48 7.27
CA ARG A 112 -12.38 14.41 7.07
C ARG A 112 -12.33 15.48 8.17
N LEU A 113 -11.90 16.69 7.81
CA LEU A 113 -11.94 17.86 8.70
C LEU A 113 -13.26 18.62 8.51
N VAL A 114 -13.57 19.51 9.45
CA VAL A 114 -14.83 20.29 9.45
C VAL A 114 -15.06 21.08 8.15
N ALA A 115 -13.98 21.56 7.52
CA ALA A 115 -14.05 22.43 6.34
C ALA A 115 -13.37 21.86 5.08
N SER A 116 -12.75 20.69 5.17
CA SER A 116 -11.96 20.12 4.07
C SER A 116 -11.62 18.65 4.31
N ASP A 117 -11.35 17.92 3.24
CA ASP A 117 -10.70 16.62 3.33
C ASP A 117 -9.17 16.79 3.21
N LEU A 118 -8.43 16.17 4.11
CA LEU A 118 -6.98 16.07 4.08
C LEU A 118 -6.58 14.67 3.64
N ARG A 119 -5.83 14.54 2.54
CA ARG A 119 -5.30 13.26 2.08
C ARG A 119 -3.88 13.09 2.59
N THR A 120 -3.58 11.96 3.20
CA THR A 120 -2.24 11.63 3.70
C THR A 120 -1.77 10.27 3.22
N LEU A 121 -0.46 10.15 3.03
CA LEU A 121 0.25 8.89 2.82
C LEU A 121 1.11 8.61 4.05
N ARG A 122 1.19 7.35 4.43
CA ARG A 122 2.14 6.86 5.43
C ARG A 122 2.72 5.52 4.99
N ILE A 123 4.00 5.29 5.27
CA ILE A 123 4.60 3.98 5.17
C ILE A 123 4.40 3.27 6.52
N HIS A 124 3.72 2.13 6.51
CA HIS A 124 3.54 1.29 7.70
C HIS A 124 4.66 0.27 7.85
N LYS A 125 5.24 -0.18 6.74
CA LYS A 125 6.28 -1.22 6.72
C LYS A 125 7.20 -0.96 5.53
N MET A 126 8.50 -1.10 5.72
CA MET A 126 9.49 -1.13 4.64
C MET A 126 10.67 -2.00 5.07
N ARG A 127 11.00 -3.02 4.28
CA ARG A 127 12.17 -3.87 4.51
C ARG A 127 13.36 -3.38 3.69
N GLY A 128 14.56 -3.46 4.26
CA GLY A 128 15.81 -3.20 3.54
C GLY A 128 16.13 -1.74 3.24
N SER A 129 15.35 -0.78 3.75
CA SER A 129 15.63 0.66 3.62
C SER A 129 15.06 1.45 4.78
N LYS A 130 15.73 2.56 5.14
CA LYS A 130 15.14 3.60 5.99
C LYS A 130 14.01 4.29 5.21
N TYR A 131 13.02 4.79 5.94
CA TYR A 131 11.94 5.60 5.40
C TYR A 131 11.57 6.69 6.39
N VAL A 132 10.85 7.70 5.90
CA VAL A 132 10.34 8.78 6.75
C VAL A 132 9.05 8.33 7.39
N GLU A 133 9.04 8.30 8.72
CA GLU A 133 7.86 7.99 9.51
C GLU A 133 6.84 9.13 9.49
N GLY A 134 5.60 8.80 9.85
CA GLY A 134 4.51 9.77 9.98
C GLY A 134 3.68 9.93 8.71
N ARG A 135 2.82 10.95 8.72
CA ARG A 135 1.84 11.25 7.68
C ARG A 135 2.35 12.36 6.79
N GLN A 136 2.37 12.11 5.48
CA GLN A 136 2.71 13.09 4.47
C GLN A 136 1.44 13.51 3.73
N ALA A 137 1.05 14.77 3.89
CA ALA A 137 -0.13 15.29 3.21
C ALA A 137 0.12 15.44 1.71
N PHE A 138 -0.89 15.19 0.89
CA PHE A 138 -0.84 15.40 -0.55
C PHE A 138 -2.18 15.90 -1.10
N TYR A 139 -2.16 16.40 -2.33
CA TYR A 139 -3.35 16.65 -3.13
C TYR A 139 -3.25 15.92 -4.46
N VAL A 140 -4.41 15.67 -5.08
CA VAL A 140 -4.49 15.10 -6.42
C VAL A 140 -4.96 16.19 -7.36
N ASN A 141 -4.21 16.45 -8.42
CA ASN A 141 -4.55 17.40 -9.48
C ASN A 141 -4.43 16.74 -10.86
N ASN A 142 -4.51 17.53 -11.93
CA ASN A 142 -4.40 17.01 -13.31
C ASN A 142 -3.03 16.40 -13.63
N ASP A 143 -2.00 16.72 -12.84
CA ASP A 143 -0.63 16.22 -12.97
C ASP A 143 -0.36 15.02 -12.03
N GLY A 144 -1.37 14.57 -11.27
CA GLY A 144 -1.30 13.41 -10.37
C GLY A 144 -1.22 13.78 -8.89
N ILE A 145 -0.48 12.99 -8.12
CA ILE A 145 -0.28 13.17 -6.67
C ILE A 145 0.86 14.17 -6.43
N GLN A 146 0.60 15.20 -5.62
CA GLN A 146 1.60 16.18 -5.21
C GLN A 146 1.62 16.33 -3.68
N PHE A 147 2.78 16.09 -3.08
CA PHE A 147 2.97 16.21 -1.63
C PHE A 147 3.07 17.68 -1.16
N LEU A 148 2.55 17.94 0.04
CA LEU A 148 2.60 19.21 0.75
C LEU A 148 3.84 19.25 1.65
N GLY A 149 4.62 20.33 1.56
CA GLY A 149 5.87 20.49 2.32
C GLY A 149 7.09 19.93 1.58
N GLY A 150 8.24 20.62 1.72
CA GLY A 150 9.51 20.16 1.16
C GLY A 150 10.00 18.89 1.85
N SER A 151 10.82 18.11 1.15
CA SER A 151 11.28 16.76 1.55
C SER A 151 11.54 16.68 3.04
N PRO A 152 10.88 15.75 3.77
CA PRO A 152 11.38 15.39 5.09
C PRO A 152 12.86 15.02 4.93
N GLU A 153 13.69 15.57 5.82
CA GLU A 153 15.12 15.30 5.86
C GLU A 153 15.30 13.77 5.86
N GLN A 154 15.97 13.23 4.84
CA GLN A 154 16.21 11.79 4.81
C GLN A 154 17.05 11.45 6.05
N PRO A 155 16.64 10.48 6.88
CA PRO A 155 17.45 10.10 8.02
C PRO A 155 18.84 9.69 7.52
N GLU A 156 19.89 10.37 7.99
CA GLU A 156 21.27 10.07 7.62
C GLU A 156 21.52 8.57 7.84
N ILE A 157 22.10 7.91 6.84
CA ILE A 157 22.52 6.53 6.95
C ILE A 157 23.85 6.55 7.70
N GLU A 158 23.79 6.50 9.04
CA GLU A 158 24.97 6.16 9.83
C GLU A 158 25.43 4.75 9.42
N PRO A 159 26.70 4.58 9.01
CA PRO A 159 27.22 3.26 8.72
C PRO A 159 27.40 2.50 10.03
N ASP A 160 26.85 1.29 10.08
CA ASP A 160 27.11 0.23 11.07
C ASP A 160 26.31 0.21 12.39
N GLU A 161 25.03 0.59 12.39
CA GLU A 161 24.07 -0.06 13.30
C GLU A 161 23.28 -1.09 12.50
N GLU A 162 23.52 -2.38 12.76
CA GLU A 162 22.62 -3.46 12.34
C GLU A 162 21.19 -3.03 12.72
N ALA A 163 20.38 -2.66 11.72
CA ALA A 163 19.02 -2.24 11.95
C ALA A 163 18.30 -3.38 12.69
N GLU A 164 18.05 -3.19 13.99
CA GLU A 164 17.24 -4.13 14.75
C GLU A 164 15.93 -4.30 13.97
N PRO A 165 15.52 -5.53 13.63
CA PRO A 165 14.30 -5.73 12.89
C PRO A 165 13.18 -5.13 13.71
N THR A 166 12.54 -4.07 13.19
CA THR A 166 11.37 -3.48 13.83
C THR A 166 10.32 -4.58 13.97
N ILE A 167 10.19 -5.13 15.18
CA ILE A 167 9.21 -6.17 15.47
C ILE A 167 7.84 -5.51 15.32
N TRP A 168 7.11 -5.98 14.34
CA TRP A 168 5.77 -5.51 14.04
C TRP A 168 4.73 -6.38 14.75
N PRO A 169 3.64 -5.80 15.30
CA PRO A 169 3.32 -4.38 15.37
C PRO A 169 4.06 -3.66 16.51
N PRO A 170 4.44 -2.38 16.36
CA PRO A 170 4.88 -1.58 17.50
C PRO A 170 3.71 -1.42 18.47
N ASN A 171 4.01 -1.38 19.77
CA ASN A 171 3.01 -1.12 20.81
C ASN A 171 2.18 0.11 20.43
N TYR A 172 0.91 -0.12 20.12
CA TYR A 172 -0.02 0.93 19.69
C TYR A 172 -0.50 1.66 20.95
N GLU A 173 0.18 2.74 21.35
CA GLU A 173 -0.43 3.67 22.30
C GLU A 173 -1.42 4.56 21.52
N PRO A 174 -2.74 4.52 21.83
CA PRO A 174 -3.67 5.46 21.24
C PRO A 174 -3.27 6.87 21.68
N LEU A 175 -3.09 7.77 20.70
CA LEU A 175 -2.84 9.18 20.96
C LEU A 175 -3.90 9.69 21.95
N SER A 176 -3.43 10.24 23.08
CA SER A 176 -4.30 10.85 24.06
C SER A 176 -5.12 11.96 23.39
N VAL A 177 -6.44 11.85 23.52
CA VAL A 177 -7.38 12.88 23.05
C VAL A 177 -7.02 14.18 23.76
N ILE A 178 -6.46 15.14 23.03
CA ILE A 178 -6.28 16.50 23.55
C ILE A 178 -7.70 17.09 23.72
N PRO A 179 -8.17 17.37 24.95
CA PRO A 179 -9.49 17.95 25.11
C PRO A 179 -9.48 19.35 24.52
N ILE A 180 -10.40 19.60 23.58
CA ILE A 180 -10.70 20.95 23.09
C ILE A 180 -11.18 21.75 24.28
N ARG A 181 -10.35 22.69 24.77
CA ARG A 181 -10.79 23.69 25.75
C ARG A 181 -11.87 24.54 25.09
N THR A 182 -13.13 24.32 25.45
CA THR A 182 -14.18 25.29 25.17
C THR A 182 -13.87 26.56 25.97
N SER A 183 -13.61 27.66 25.27
CA SER A 183 -13.48 28.98 25.87
C SER A 183 -14.75 29.33 26.66
N PRO A 184 -14.66 30.06 27.78
CA PRO A 184 -15.84 30.43 28.57
C PRO A 184 -16.66 31.45 27.77
N ASN A 185 -17.98 31.21 27.66
CA ASN A 185 -18.92 32.20 27.13
C ASN A 185 -18.82 33.49 27.95
N SER A 186 -18.45 34.57 27.27
CA SER A 186 -18.68 35.94 27.72
C SER A 186 -20.12 36.33 27.42
N SER A 187 -20.86 36.64 28.50
CA SER A 187 -21.90 37.66 28.64
C SER A 187 -23.15 37.59 27.74
N TYR A 188 -24.34 37.54 28.35
CA TYR A 188 -25.31 38.65 28.43
C TYR A 188 -26.69 38.13 28.89
N GLU A 189 -27.08 38.60 30.09
CA GLU A 189 -28.41 38.77 30.73
C GLU A 189 -28.44 38.29 32.18
#